data_AF-A0A7W1HN60-F1
#
_entry.id   AF-A0A7W1HN60-F1
#
_cell.length_a   1.000
_cell.length_b   1.000
_cell.length_c   1.000
_cell.angle_alpha   90.00
_cell.angle_beta   90.00
_cell.angle_gamma   90.00
#
_symmetry.space_group_name_H-M   'P 1'
#
loop_
_entity.id
_entity.type
_entity.pdbx_description
1 polymer ?
#
loop_
_entity_poly.entity_id
_entity_poly.type
_entity_poly.pdbx_seq_one_letter_code
_entity_poly.pdbx_strand_id
1 'polypeptide(L)' 'DSDYLDKEGVFFTRAKEIRVEASPGSLEFTVDGEVIGNEPAVFAVIPQALRVVVGPGYVPEP' A
#
# COMPACT_ATOMS: atom_id res chain seq x y z
N ASP A 1 6.86 -10.35 17.59
CA ASP A 1 6.45 -8.97 17.31
C ASP A 1 7.47 -8.26 16.46
N SER A 2 7.11 -8.05 15.20
CA SER A 2 7.88 -7.38 14.16
C SER A 2 7.23 -6.05 13.76
N ASP A 3 6.53 -5.40 14.70
CA ASP A 3 5.95 -4.09 14.46
C ASP A 3 7.04 -3.03 14.61
N TYR A 4 7.33 -2.33 13.51
CA TYR A 4 8.36 -1.29 13.43
C TYR A 4 7.76 0.11 13.34
N LEU A 5 6.44 0.26 13.49
CA LEU A 5 5.76 1.53 13.27
C LEU A 5 6.22 2.64 14.24
N ASP A 6 6.71 2.26 15.42
CA ASP A 6 7.20 3.20 16.44
C ASP A 6 8.72 3.46 16.38
N LYS A 7 9.41 3.01 15.33
CA LYS A 7 10.86 3.19 15.20
C LYS A 7 11.19 4.59 14.67
N GLU A 8 12.28 5.16 15.21
CA GLU A 8 12.82 6.42 14.72
C GLU A 8 13.09 6.35 13.21
N GLY A 9 12.68 7.38 12.47
CA GLY A 9 12.78 7.44 11.01
C GLY A 9 11.63 6.77 10.25
N VAL A 10 10.70 6.09 10.93
CA VAL A 10 9.48 5.56 10.32
C VAL A 10 8.36 6.60 10.40
N PHE A 11 7.75 6.89 9.25
CA PHE A 11 6.54 7.70 9.16
C PHE A 11 5.36 6.80 8.80
N PHE A 12 4.36 6.75 9.68
CA PHE A 12 3.14 5.98 9.48
C PHE A 12 1.91 6.88 9.41
N THR A 13 1.12 6.72 8.36
CA THR A 13 -0.18 7.39 8.20
C THR A 13 -1.13 6.51 7.39
N ARG A 14 -2.43 6.79 7.46
CA ARG A 14 -3.48 6.09 6.68
C ARG A 14 -4.14 7.07 5.71
N ALA A 15 -4.22 6.70 4.44
CA ALA A 15 -4.89 7.46 3.39
C ALA A 15 -5.63 6.52 2.42
N LYS A 16 -6.69 7.01 1.78
CA LYS A 16 -7.41 6.25 0.73
C LYS A 16 -6.78 6.38 -0.65
N GLU A 17 -5.96 7.41 -0.84
CA GLU A 17 -5.26 7.70 -2.07
C GLU A 17 -3.91 8.34 -1.72
N ILE A 18 -2.86 7.95 -2.43
CA ILE A 18 -1.53 8.57 -2.37
C ILE A 18 -0.99 8.74 -3.79
N ARG A 19 -0.25 9.82 -4.00
CA ARG A 19 0.59 10.03 -5.17
C ARG A 19 2.05 9.96 -4.74
N VAL A 20 2.86 9.19 -5.45
CA VAL A 20 4.28 9.02 -5.17
C VAL A 20 5.08 9.48 -6.39
N GLU A 21 6.02 10.38 -6.14
CA GLU A 21 6.98 10.91 -7.11
C GLU A 21 8.31 11.20 -6.41
N ALA A 22 9.42 11.14 -7.14
CA ALA A 22 10.77 11.32 -6.60
C ALA A 22 11.58 12.33 -7.43
N SER A 23 12.43 13.11 -6.76
CA SER A 23 13.38 14.02 -7.41
C SER A 23 14.56 14.35 -6.47
N PRO A 24 15.82 14.31 -6.95
CA PRO A 24 16.27 13.71 -8.21
C PRO A 24 16.30 12.18 -8.12
N GLY A 25 15.99 11.48 -9.22
CA GLY A 25 16.09 10.02 -9.32
C GLY A 25 14.77 9.35 -9.71
N SER A 26 14.87 8.11 -10.19
CA SER A 26 13.73 7.24 -10.48
C SER A 26 13.46 6.28 -9.33
N LEU A 27 12.20 6.04 -8.99
CA LEU A 27 11.79 5.09 -7.96
C LEU A 27 11.07 3.92 -8.63
N GLU A 28 11.65 2.72 -8.58
CA GLU A 28 11.00 1.51 -9.11
C GLU A 28 9.94 1.01 -8.13
N PHE A 29 8.74 0.73 -8.64
CA PHE A 29 7.63 0.20 -7.86
C PHE A 29 7.41 -1.28 -8.17
N THR A 30 7.13 -2.04 -7.12
CA THR A 30 6.62 -3.40 -7.21
C THR A 30 5.25 -3.49 -6.54
N VAL A 31 4.30 -4.18 -7.17
CA VAL A 31 2.99 -4.52 -6.60
C VAL A 31 2.87 -6.03 -6.58
N ASP A 32 2.65 -6.61 -5.39
CA ASP A 32 2.56 -8.07 -5.17
C ASP A 32 3.72 -8.89 -5.76
N GLY A 33 4.91 -8.28 -5.84
CA GLY A 33 6.13 -8.89 -6.40
C GLY A 33 6.36 -8.65 -7.90
N GLU A 34 5.43 -7.99 -8.59
CA GLU A 34 5.55 -7.64 -10.00
C GLU A 34 6.01 -6.19 -10.18
N VAL A 35 6.98 -5.95 -11.07
CA VAL A 35 7.50 -4.60 -11.37
C VAL A 35 6.49 -3.85 -12.25
N ILE A 36 6.05 -2.67 -11.81
CA ILE A 36 5.06 -1.85 -12.53
C ILE A 36 5.66 -0.61 -13.21
N GLY A 37 6.96 -0.35 -13.01
CA GLY A 37 7.69 0.76 -13.63
C GLY A 37 8.29 1.72 -12.62
N ASN A 38 8.77 2.87 -13.12
CA ASN A 38 9.53 3.85 -12.35
C ASN A 38 9.06 5.32 -12.52
N GLU A 39 7.90 5.51 -13.14
CA GLU A 39 7.24 6.81 -13.32
C GLU A 39 6.38 7.18 -12.09
N PRO A 40 6.06 8.47 -11.88
CA PRO A 40 5.12 8.89 -10.84
C PRO A 40 3.80 8.11 -10.88
N ALA A 41 3.39 7.59 -9.72
CA ALA A 41 2.25 6.68 -9.60
C ALA A 41 1.20 7.19 -8.61
N VAL A 42 -0.06 6.87 -8.89
CA VAL A 42 -1.19 7.07 -7.96
C VAL A 42 -1.68 5.71 -7.50
N PHE A 43 -1.73 5.52 -6.18
CA PHE A 43 -2.31 4.34 -5.56
C PHE A 43 -3.61 4.76 -4.87
N ALA A 44 -4.70 4.08 -5.18
CA ALA A 44 -6.01 4.36 -4.62
C ALA A 44 -6.67 3.07 -4.14
N VAL A 45 -7.27 3.13 -2.95
CA VAL A 45 -8.11 2.06 -2.42
C VAL A 45 -9.45 2.12 -3.13
N ILE A 46 -9.86 1.01 -3.74
CA ILE A 46 -11.21 0.83 -4.29
C ILE A 46 -12.00 -0.04 -3.30
N PRO A 47 -12.86 0.56 -2.45
CA PRO A 47 -13.59 -0.21 -1.44
C PRO A 47 -14.50 -1.23 -2.12
N GLN A 48 -14.50 -2.47 -1.60
CA GLN A 48 -15.39 -3.53 -2.06
C GLN A 48 -15.27 -3.85 -3.58
N ALA A 49 -14.09 -3.64 -4.17
CA ALA A 49 -13.85 -3.89 -5.60
C ALA A 49 -14.11 -5.34 -6.02
N LEU A 50 -13.92 -6.30 -5.10
CA LEU A 50 -14.03 -7.73 -5.36
C LEU A 50 -14.97 -8.41 -4.36
N ARG A 51 -15.67 -9.43 -4.85
CA ARG A 51 -16.42 -10.38 -4.02
C ARG A 51 -15.54 -11.60 -3.79
N VAL A 52 -15.28 -11.92 -2.53
CA VAL A 52 -14.37 -13.00 -2.13
C VAL A 52 -15.11 -13.98 -1.22
N VAL A 53 -14.84 -15.27 -1.39
CA VAL A 53 -15.34 -16.32 -0.47
C VAL A 53 -14.45 -16.35 0.76
N VAL A 54 -15.04 -16.24 1.94
CA VAL A 54 -14.34 -16.22 3.23
C VAL A 54 -14.90 -17.28 4.18
N GLY A 55 -14.11 -17.64 5.20
CA GLY A 55 -14.55 -18.54 6.25
C GLY A 55 -15.66 -17.94 7.13
N PRO A 56 -16.46 -18.77 7.82
CA PRO A 56 -17.65 -18.32 8.55
C PRO A 56 -17.39 -17.33 9.70
N GLY A 57 -16.14 -17.19 10.15
CA GLY A 57 -15.74 -16.26 11.21
C GLY A 57 -14.94 -15.04 10.74
N TYR A 58 -14.84 -14.80 9.43
CA TYR A 58 -14.04 -13.68 8.92
C TYR A 58 -14.68 -12.33 9.28
N VAL A 59 -13.90 -11.47 9.93
CA VAL A 59 -14.22 -10.06 10.16
C VAL A 59 -13.12 -9.23 9.51
N PRO A 60 -13.43 -8.33 8.56
CA PRO A 60 -12.43 -7.47 7.96
C PRO A 60 -11.87 -6.51 9.01
N GLU A 61 -10.54 -6.37 9.03
CA GLU A 61 -9.87 -5.37 9.86
C GLU A 61 -10.09 -3.96 9.27
N PRO A 62 -10.23 -2.92 10.11
CA PRO A 62 -10.52 -1.55 9.71
C PRO A 62 -9.34 -0.72 9.20
#